data_AF-A0AAV4N8R6-F1
#
_entry.id   AF-A0AAV4N8R6-F1
#
_cell.length_a   1.000
_cell.length_b   1.000
_cell.length_c   1.000
_cell.angle_alpha   90.00
_cell.angle_beta   90.00
_cell.angle_gamma   90.00
#
_symmetry.space_group_name_H-M   'P 1'
#
loop_
_entity.id
_entity.type
_entity.pdbx_description
1 polymer ?
#
loop_
_entity_poly.entity_id
_entity_poly.type
_entity_poly.pdbx_seq_one_letter_code
_entity_poly.pdbx_strand_id
1 'polypeptide(L)'
;MDEDKLKKSHMKVLTEQSILRLIAFKEQKLKGYKPEFISVFTEFIEKYFKKENRSAIQLEVLKVIQRIRPKCLYYVEADTIDQIILQNLSHLVTVPDVNVRKEAVKLSITMAEMENPFHCFEILDIIEKLMNRLTNNLKLNDSLVEPSADVVTAVEGLINIFKQLYDIHSAHCIEIFYLFVHHLHEQYKCPHYEEGLIKIRKMILEFFLQIRANKHGHIGILSQNEVNYCLFIKCPVRNNHINEGTPLEKGQPEHSITCITIISCTCL
;
A
#
# COMPACT_ATOMS: atom_id res chain seq x y z
N MET A 1 30.97 14.93 41.91
CA MET A 1 30.81 14.02 40.77
C MET A 1 29.92 12.89 41.25
N ASP A 2 28.61 12.94 40.96
CA ASP A 2 27.59 11.85 41.08
C ASP A 2 26.16 12.30 41.46
N GLU A 3 25.76 13.56 41.24
CA GLU A 3 24.32 13.91 41.16
C GLU A 3 23.76 13.79 39.72
N ASP A 4 24.60 13.98 38.70
CA ASP A 4 24.19 13.89 37.29
C ASP A 4 24.01 12.45 36.77
N LYS A 5 24.61 11.45 37.44
CA LYS A 5 24.37 10.03 37.13
C LYS A 5 23.06 9.53 37.71
N LEU A 6 22.59 10.08 38.82
CA LEU A 6 21.34 9.67 39.44
C LEU A 6 20.12 10.24 38.70
N LYS A 7 20.21 11.47 38.15
CA LYS A 7 19.15 12.05 37.31
C LYS A 7 18.98 11.37 35.95
N LYS A 8 20.03 10.74 35.41
CA LYS A 8 19.93 9.92 34.18
C LYS A 8 19.27 8.55 34.41
N SER A 9 19.21 8.08 35.66
CA SER A 9 18.59 6.79 36.02
C SER A 9 17.08 6.85 36.25
N HIS A 10 16.49 8.06 36.29
CA HIS A 10 15.05 8.28 36.47
C HIS A 10 14.40 8.85 35.21
N MET A 11 14.81 8.37 34.03
CA MET A 11 13.91 8.41 32.89
C MET A 11 12.75 7.49 33.23
N LYS A 12 11.69 8.06 33.82
CA LYS A 12 10.49 7.36 34.27
C LYS A 12 9.99 6.53 33.09
N VAL A 13 10.33 5.24 33.08
CA VAL A 13 9.85 4.29 32.07
C VAL A 13 8.36 4.18 32.30
N LEU A 14 7.60 4.96 31.55
CA LEU A 14 6.15 4.95 31.64
C LEU A 14 5.69 3.57 31.19
N THR A 15 4.91 2.91 32.06
CA THR A 15 4.33 1.61 31.74
C THR A 15 3.44 1.73 30.51
N GLU A 16 3.37 0.66 29.73
CA GLU A 16 2.55 0.61 28.51
C GLU A 16 1.11 1.04 28.77
N GLN A 17 0.51 0.50 29.83
CA GLN A 17 -0.87 0.85 30.24
C GLN A 17 -1.05 2.33 30.54
N SER A 18 -0.05 2.98 31.15
CA SER A 18 -0.12 4.42 31.43
C SER A 18 -0.07 5.24 30.14
N ILE A 19 0.70 4.79 29.16
CA ILE A 19 0.79 5.47 27.86
C ILE A 19 -0.48 5.26 27.05
N LEU A 20 -1.06 4.06 27.04
CA LEU A 20 -2.34 3.80 26.39
C LEU A 20 -3.46 4.69 26.97
N ARG A 21 -3.51 4.85 28.30
CA ARG A 21 -4.43 5.80 28.94
C ARG A 21 -4.16 7.26 28.53
N LEU A 22 -2.89 7.65 28.43
CA LEU A 22 -2.50 8.98 27.97
C LEU A 22 -2.91 9.22 26.51
N ILE A 23 -2.77 8.20 25.65
CA ILE A 23 -3.20 8.25 24.25
C ILE A 23 -4.72 8.43 24.17
N ALA A 24 -5.49 7.64 24.92
CA ALA A 24 -6.95 7.79 24.97
C ALA A 24 -7.37 9.20 25.43
N PHE A 25 -6.68 9.77 26.42
CA PHE A 25 -6.91 11.15 26.85
C PHE A 25 -6.53 12.18 25.78
N LYS A 26 -5.41 11.99 25.07
CA LYS A 26 -4.96 12.88 23.99
C LYS A 26 -5.88 12.80 22.77
N GLU A 27 -6.38 11.63 22.41
CA GLU A 27 -7.37 11.43 21.34
C GLU A 27 -8.59 12.33 21.55
N GLN A 28 -9.09 12.44 22.78
CA GLN A 28 -10.24 13.33 23.08
C GLN A 28 -9.94 14.81 22.81
N LYS A 29 -8.68 15.22 22.87
CA LYS A 29 -8.24 16.60 22.64
C LYS A 29 -7.92 16.91 21.17
N LEU A 30 -7.68 15.88 20.36
CA LEU A 30 -7.44 15.98 18.92
C LEU A 30 -8.76 16.30 18.20
N LYS A 31 -9.06 17.59 18.09
CA LYS A 31 -10.28 18.13 17.46
C LYS A 31 -9.90 18.96 16.24
N GLY A 32 -10.39 18.58 15.06
CA GLY A 32 -10.04 19.23 13.79
C GLY A 32 -10.33 20.74 13.73
N TYR A 33 -11.32 21.23 14.47
CA TYR A 33 -11.68 22.66 14.52
C TYR A 33 -10.72 23.53 15.36
N LYS A 34 -9.75 22.95 16.05
CA LYS A 34 -8.80 23.72 16.86
C LYS A 34 -7.63 24.21 16.00
N PRO A 35 -7.15 25.46 16.17
CA PRO A 35 -6.08 26.00 15.34
C PRO A 35 -4.75 25.24 15.54
N GLU A 36 -4.46 24.76 16.74
CA GLU A 36 -3.29 23.94 17.03
C GLU A 36 -3.42 22.46 16.61
N PHE A 37 -4.51 22.08 15.95
CA PHE A 37 -4.78 20.67 15.64
C PHE A 37 -3.66 20.02 14.82
N ILE A 38 -3.22 20.67 13.73
CA ILE A 38 -2.18 20.14 12.83
C ILE A 38 -0.89 19.85 13.59
N SER A 39 -0.37 20.81 14.33
CA SER A 39 0.89 20.65 15.06
C SER A 39 0.78 19.56 16.14
N VAL A 40 -0.33 19.54 16.88
CA VAL A 40 -0.57 18.54 17.94
C VAL A 40 -0.75 17.14 17.35
N PHE A 41 -1.40 17.02 16.19
CA PHE A 41 -1.59 15.75 15.49
C PHE A 41 -0.27 15.20 14.94
N THR A 42 0.54 16.05 14.30
CA THR A 42 1.88 15.68 13.84
C THR A 42 2.77 15.22 15.00
N GLU A 43 2.84 15.99 16.10
CA GLU A 43 3.63 15.60 17.27
C GLU A 43 3.12 14.28 17.88
N PHE A 44 1.81 14.08 17.90
CA PHE A 44 1.19 12.86 18.40
C PHE A 44 1.64 11.63 17.60
N ILE A 45 1.54 11.67 16.26
CA ILE A 45 1.95 10.55 15.41
C ILE A 45 3.46 10.33 15.52
N GLU A 46 4.27 11.38 15.40
CA GLU A 46 5.72 11.23 15.51
C GLU A 46 6.16 10.60 16.83
N LYS A 47 5.54 11.03 17.94
CA LYS A 47 5.91 10.60 19.28
C LYS A 47 5.50 9.16 19.57
N TYR A 48 4.25 8.80 19.25
CA TYR A 48 3.68 7.52 19.68
C TYR A 48 3.65 6.44 18.61
N PHE A 49 3.83 6.79 17.33
CA PHE A 49 3.94 5.82 16.24
C PHE A 49 5.39 5.66 15.78
N LYS A 50 6.06 6.76 15.40
CA LYS A 50 7.41 6.71 14.80
C LYS A 50 8.55 6.50 15.80
N LYS A 51 8.49 7.12 16.98
CA LYS A 51 9.55 7.06 18.00
C LYS A 51 9.35 5.99 19.07
N GLU A 52 8.18 5.36 19.10
CA GLU A 52 7.81 4.34 20.09
C GLU A 52 8.07 2.95 19.53
N ASN A 53 8.65 2.05 20.33
CA ASN A 53 9.04 0.71 19.87
C ASN A 53 8.05 -0.40 20.28
N ARG A 54 7.10 -0.08 21.16
CA ARG A 54 6.12 -1.05 21.66
C ARG A 54 4.94 -1.14 20.70
N SER A 55 4.76 -2.32 20.12
CA SER A 55 3.72 -2.60 19.13
C SER A 55 2.31 -2.26 19.60
N ALA A 56 1.99 -2.55 20.87
CA ALA A 56 0.67 -2.25 21.42
C ALA A 56 0.33 -0.75 21.36
N ILE A 57 1.33 0.10 21.56
CA ILE A 57 1.17 1.56 21.47
C ILE A 57 1.03 1.99 20.02
N GLN A 58 1.88 1.49 19.13
CA GLN A 58 1.82 1.81 17.69
C GLN A 58 0.48 1.39 17.07
N LEU A 59 -0.02 0.20 17.43
CA LEU A 59 -1.34 -0.28 17.02
C LEU A 59 -2.46 0.62 17.50
N GLU A 60 -2.42 1.08 18.75
CA GLU A 60 -3.45 1.99 19.25
C GLU A 60 -3.41 3.34 18.53
N VAL A 61 -2.22 3.86 18.22
CA VAL A 61 -2.09 5.10 17.45
C VAL A 61 -2.67 4.97 16.05
N LEU A 62 -2.41 3.86 15.34
CA LEU A 62 -3.01 3.60 14.03
C LEU A 62 -4.55 3.59 14.10
N LYS A 63 -5.13 2.97 15.13
CA LYS A 63 -6.58 2.98 15.36
C LYS A 63 -7.11 4.39 15.66
N VAL A 64 -6.36 5.17 16.46
CA VAL A 64 -6.70 6.58 16.72
C VAL A 64 -6.70 7.38 15.41
N ILE A 65 -5.70 7.21 14.54
CA ILE A 65 -5.64 7.86 13.23
C ILE A 65 -6.87 7.49 12.39
N GLN A 66 -7.20 6.20 12.28
CA GLN A 66 -8.39 5.73 11.57
C GLN A 66 -9.70 6.36 12.09
N ARG A 67 -9.82 6.56 13.42
CA ARG A 67 -11.00 7.17 14.04
C ARG A 67 -11.07 8.69 13.88
N ILE A 68 -9.92 9.38 13.90
CA ILE A 68 -9.84 10.84 13.88
C ILE A 68 -9.91 11.38 12.46
N ARG A 69 -9.17 10.78 11.52
CA ARG A 69 -9.03 11.25 10.14
C ARG A 69 -10.38 11.66 9.52
N PRO A 70 -11.41 10.79 9.42
CA PRO A 70 -12.68 11.18 8.77
C PRO A 70 -13.40 12.32 9.50
N LYS A 71 -13.22 12.47 10.81
CA LYS A 71 -13.84 13.55 11.60
C LYS A 71 -13.16 14.91 11.37
N CYS A 72 -11.89 14.90 10.99
CA CYS A 72 -11.12 16.12 10.77
C CYS A 72 -11.22 16.66 9.35
N LEU A 73 -11.59 15.82 8.38
CA LEU A 73 -11.78 16.25 6.98
C LEU A 73 -12.87 17.31 6.78
N TYR A 74 -13.76 17.51 7.77
CA TYR A 74 -14.73 18.61 7.76
C TYR A 74 -14.12 19.99 8.05
N TYR A 75 -12.95 20.02 8.67
CA TYR A 75 -12.33 21.25 9.19
C TYR A 75 -10.95 21.53 8.59
N VAL A 76 -10.30 20.49 8.05
CA VAL A 76 -8.93 20.55 7.55
C VAL A 76 -8.87 19.85 6.20
N GLU A 77 -8.06 20.39 5.28
CA GLU A 77 -7.83 19.82 3.97
C GLU A 77 -7.33 18.37 4.05
N ALA A 78 -7.90 17.51 3.21
CA ALA A 78 -7.54 16.08 3.15
C ALA A 78 -6.05 15.89 2.88
N ASP A 79 -5.51 16.62 1.90
CA ASP A 79 -4.10 16.56 1.50
C ASP A 79 -3.16 16.83 2.69
N THR A 80 -3.49 17.82 3.52
CA THR A 80 -2.66 18.16 4.70
C THR A 80 -2.63 17.00 5.70
N ILE A 81 -3.79 16.40 5.99
CA ILE A 81 -3.89 15.28 6.94
C ILE A 81 -3.19 14.04 6.38
N ASP A 82 -3.43 13.74 5.12
CA ASP A 82 -2.91 12.56 4.44
C ASP A 82 -1.39 12.64 4.34
N GLN A 83 -0.84 13.79 3.95
CA GLN A 83 0.60 14.00 3.90
C GLN A 83 1.27 13.76 5.27
N ILE A 84 0.69 14.24 6.38
CA ILE A 84 1.22 13.99 7.72
C ILE A 84 1.23 12.48 8.04
N ILE A 85 0.15 11.77 7.68
CA ILE A 85 0.06 10.33 7.90
C ILE A 85 1.10 9.60 7.05
N LEU A 86 1.19 9.89 5.75
CA LEU A 86 2.10 9.22 4.80
C LEU A 86 3.57 9.44 5.14
N GLN A 87 3.96 10.66 5.50
CA GLN A 87 5.32 10.96 5.97
C GLN A 87 5.71 10.08 7.16
N ASN A 88 4.75 9.79 8.04
CA ASN A 88 4.95 8.90 9.16
C ASN A 88 4.83 7.43 8.79
N LEU A 89 4.11 7.03 7.73
CA LEU A 89 4.08 5.64 7.26
C LEU A 89 5.32 5.26 6.43
N SER A 90 6.12 6.21 5.96
CA SER A 90 7.33 5.93 5.17
C SER A 90 8.36 4.98 5.83
N HIS A 91 8.39 4.89 7.17
CA HIS A 91 9.29 3.98 7.91
C HIS A 91 8.74 2.56 8.09
N LEU A 92 7.63 2.21 7.44
CA LEU A 92 6.94 0.93 7.68
C LEU A 92 7.84 -0.30 7.50
N VAL A 93 8.77 -0.22 6.56
CA VAL A 93 9.77 -1.26 6.25
C VAL A 93 10.64 -1.59 7.47
N THR A 94 10.91 -0.62 8.35
CA THR A 94 11.76 -0.82 9.53
C THR A 94 10.98 -1.30 10.76
N VAL A 95 9.65 -1.37 10.69
CA VAL A 95 8.81 -1.78 11.82
C VAL A 95 8.88 -3.31 11.98
N PRO A 96 9.28 -3.84 13.16
CA PRO A 96 9.50 -5.28 13.33
C PRO A 96 8.19 -6.08 13.41
N ASP A 97 7.14 -5.54 14.02
CA ASP A 97 5.89 -6.25 14.25
C ASP A 97 4.99 -6.26 13.00
N VAL A 98 4.70 -7.47 12.51
CA VAL A 98 3.83 -7.70 11.34
C VAL A 98 2.41 -7.17 11.54
N ASN A 99 1.89 -7.16 12.77
CA ASN A 99 0.54 -6.67 13.04
C ASN A 99 0.48 -5.15 12.90
N VAL A 100 1.52 -4.44 13.36
CA VAL A 100 1.63 -2.98 13.15
C VAL A 100 1.69 -2.69 11.66
N ARG A 101 2.52 -3.45 10.92
CA ARG A 101 2.64 -3.28 9.47
C ARG A 101 1.32 -3.55 8.74
N LYS A 102 0.63 -4.62 9.11
CA LYS A 102 -0.68 -4.99 8.57
C LYS A 102 -1.72 -3.89 8.80
N GLU A 103 -1.83 -3.33 10.00
CA GLU A 103 -2.81 -2.27 10.28
C GLU A 103 -2.46 -0.95 9.59
N ALA A 104 -1.17 -0.64 9.44
CA ALA A 104 -0.72 0.50 8.64
C ALA A 104 -1.04 0.33 7.15
N VAL A 105 -0.82 -0.87 6.59
CA VAL A 105 -1.23 -1.20 5.21
C VAL A 105 -2.72 -1.02 5.03
N LYS A 106 -3.55 -1.51 5.95
CA LYS A 106 -5.01 -1.30 5.88
C LYS A 106 -5.36 0.18 5.85
N LEU A 107 -4.75 1.00 6.71
CA LEU A 107 -4.94 2.44 6.70
C LEU A 107 -4.54 3.05 5.34
N SER A 108 -3.38 2.67 4.79
CA SER A 108 -2.93 3.12 3.46
C SER A 108 -3.91 2.72 2.34
N ILE A 109 -4.40 1.48 2.35
CA ILE A 109 -5.40 1.01 1.37
C ILE A 109 -6.69 1.81 1.50
N THR A 110 -7.22 1.97 2.71
CA THR A 110 -8.41 2.80 2.92
C THR A 110 -8.18 4.22 2.41
N MET A 111 -7.00 4.80 2.65
CA MET A 111 -6.64 6.11 2.11
C MET A 111 -6.64 6.17 0.57
N ALA A 112 -6.17 5.13 -0.10
CA ALA A 112 -6.17 5.04 -1.57
C ALA A 112 -7.54 4.72 -2.18
N GLU A 113 -8.43 4.05 -1.45
CA GLU A 113 -9.83 3.82 -1.85
C GLU A 113 -10.68 5.11 -1.76
N MET A 114 -10.27 6.08 -0.94
CA MET A 114 -10.93 7.38 -0.90
C MET A 114 -10.53 8.21 -2.12
N GLU A 115 -11.46 9.02 -2.64
CA GLU A 115 -11.37 9.81 -3.88
C GLU A 115 -10.31 10.95 -3.85
N ASN A 116 -9.20 10.78 -3.15
CA ASN A 116 -8.05 11.68 -3.21
C ASN A 116 -6.96 11.08 -4.12
N PRO A 117 -6.88 11.49 -5.39
CA PRO A 117 -5.91 10.93 -6.32
C PRO A 117 -4.48 11.36 -6.05
N PHE A 118 -4.25 12.43 -5.28
CA PHE A 118 -2.93 13.05 -5.14
C PHE A 118 -1.91 12.14 -4.45
N HIS A 119 -2.38 11.28 -3.55
CA HIS A 119 -1.50 10.46 -2.72
C HIS A 119 -1.46 8.97 -3.09
N CYS A 120 -2.20 8.54 -4.11
CA CYS A 120 -2.26 7.13 -4.47
C CYS A 120 -0.87 6.59 -4.84
N PHE A 121 -0.08 7.32 -5.63
CA PHE A 121 1.28 6.92 -5.98
C PHE A 121 2.21 6.84 -4.76
N GLU A 122 2.13 7.79 -3.83
CA GLU A 122 2.91 7.73 -2.58
C GLU A 122 2.54 6.49 -1.73
N ILE A 123 1.26 6.13 -1.72
CA ILE A 123 0.78 4.92 -1.06
C ILE A 123 1.31 3.67 -1.75
N LEU A 124 1.26 3.61 -3.09
CA LEU A 124 1.80 2.52 -3.87
C LEU A 124 3.31 2.35 -3.63
N ASP A 125 4.07 3.44 -3.57
CA ASP A 125 5.51 3.41 -3.25
C ASP A 125 5.79 2.82 -1.86
N ILE A 126 4.99 3.18 -0.84
CA ILE A 126 5.12 2.63 0.52
C ILE A 126 4.81 1.13 0.51
N ILE A 127 3.74 0.72 -0.18
CA ILE A 127 3.34 -0.69 -0.29
C ILE A 127 4.38 -1.48 -1.06
N GLU A 128 4.90 -0.97 -2.17
CA GLU A 128 5.93 -1.65 -2.95
C GLU A 128 7.19 -1.91 -2.12
N LYS A 129 7.67 -0.88 -1.40
CA LYS A 129 8.82 -1.03 -0.48
C LYS A 129 8.58 -2.11 0.57
N LEU A 130 7.36 -2.22 1.11
CA LEU A 130 6.98 -3.26 2.05
C LEU A 130 6.97 -4.65 1.39
N MET A 131 6.40 -4.78 0.19
CA MET A 131 6.37 -6.04 -0.54
C MET A 131 7.78 -6.52 -0.91
N ASN A 132 8.66 -5.60 -1.31
CA ASN A 132 10.05 -5.90 -1.63
C ASN A 132 10.88 -6.29 -0.41
N ARG A 133 10.53 -5.83 0.80
CA ARG A 133 11.20 -6.26 2.05
C ARG A 133 11.16 -7.77 2.23
N LEU A 134 9.99 -8.39 2.01
CA LEU A 134 9.82 -9.83 2.15
C LEU A 134 10.77 -10.59 1.21
N THR A 135 10.78 -10.23 -0.08
CA THR A 135 11.66 -10.86 -1.08
C THR A 135 13.14 -10.60 -0.78
N ASN A 136 13.50 -9.39 -0.35
CA ASN A 136 14.89 -9.03 -0.06
C ASN A 136 15.43 -9.77 1.18
N ASN A 137 14.62 -9.92 2.23
CA ASN A 137 15.03 -10.64 3.44
C ASN A 137 15.24 -12.12 3.16
N LEU A 138 14.42 -12.72 2.30
CA LEU A 138 14.59 -14.10 1.84
C LEU A 138 15.90 -14.29 1.06
N LYS A 139 16.21 -13.39 0.12
CA LYS A 139 17.49 -13.40 -0.64
C LYS A 139 18.72 -13.30 0.27
N LEU A 140 18.61 -12.63 1.42
CA LEU A 140 19.71 -12.48 2.36
C LEU A 140 19.84 -13.69 3.29
N ASN A 141 18.73 -14.37 3.62
CA ASN A 141 18.67 -15.42 4.61
C ASN A 141 17.64 -16.49 4.25
N ASP A 142 18.05 -17.53 3.51
CA ASP A 142 17.21 -18.65 3.05
C ASP A 142 16.44 -19.40 4.16
N SER A 143 16.85 -19.25 5.42
CA SER A 143 16.25 -19.95 6.58
C SER A 143 15.25 -19.11 7.39
N LEU A 144 15.05 -17.83 7.06
CA LEU A 144 14.11 -16.98 7.79
C LEU A 144 12.71 -17.08 7.19
N VAL A 145 11.79 -17.68 7.94
CA VAL A 145 10.35 -17.58 7.69
C VAL A 145 9.89 -16.21 8.19
N GLU A 146 9.74 -15.25 7.27
CA GLU A 146 9.23 -13.92 7.62
C GLU A 146 7.71 -13.88 7.55
N PRO A 147 7.03 -13.39 8.61
CA PRO A 147 5.57 -13.23 8.57
C PRO A 147 5.12 -12.34 7.41
N SER A 148 4.25 -12.86 6.55
CA SER A 148 3.78 -12.20 5.32
C SER A 148 2.36 -11.61 5.41
N ALA A 149 1.75 -11.60 6.61
CA ALA A 149 0.34 -11.23 6.77
C ALA A 149 0.01 -9.78 6.34
N ASP A 150 0.98 -8.89 6.47
CA ASP A 150 0.98 -7.52 5.97
C ASP A 150 1.00 -7.46 4.43
N VAL A 151 1.88 -8.23 3.78
CA VAL A 151 1.95 -8.33 2.31
C VAL A 151 0.70 -8.98 1.73
N VAL A 152 0.16 -10.02 2.37
CA VAL A 152 -1.13 -10.62 1.98
C VAL A 152 -2.24 -9.57 2.02
N THR A 153 -2.27 -8.75 3.08
CA THR A 153 -3.27 -7.67 3.22
C THR A 153 -3.07 -6.59 2.17
N ALA A 154 -1.83 -6.25 1.82
CA ALA A 154 -1.52 -5.29 0.75
C ALA A 154 -2.03 -5.79 -0.60
N VAL A 155 -1.74 -7.04 -0.96
CA VAL A 155 -2.19 -7.64 -2.21
C VAL A 155 -3.72 -7.67 -2.29
N GLU A 156 -4.39 -8.08 -1.22
CA GLU A 156 -5.86 -8.09 -1.15
C GLU A 156 -6.45 -6.67 -1.35
N GLY A 157 -5.91 -5.68 -0.65
CA GLY A 157 -6.33 -4.29 -0.77
C GLY A 157 -6.10 -3.71 -2.16
N LEU A 158 -4.92 -3.94 -2.75
CA LEU A 158 -4.59 -3.47 -4.10
C LEU A 158 -5.47 -4.13 -5.17
N ILE A 159 -5.83 -5.41 -5.00
CA ILE A 159 -6.81 -6.08 -5.88
C ILE A 159 -8.19 -5.40 -5.77
N ASN A 160 -8.63 -5.05 -4.56
CA ASN A 160 -9.92 -4.37 -4.36
C ASN A 160 -9.93 -2.97 -4.99
N ILE A 161 -8.85 -2.20 -4.80
CA ILE A 161 -8.66 -0.90 -5.47
C ILE A 161 -8.71 -1.08 -6.99
N PHE A 162 -7.95 -2.04 -7.54
CA PHE A 162 -7.98 -2.29 -8.99
C PHE A 162 -9.37 -2.68 -9.47
N LYS A 163 -10.16 -3.44 -8.68
CA LYS A 163 -11.53 -3.81 -9.05
C LYS A 163 -12.48 -2.61 -9.17
N GLN A 164 -12.14 -1.48 -8.57
CA GLN A 164 -12.80 -0.19 -8.76
C GLN A 164 -12.30 0.55 -10.02
N LEU A 165 -11.79 -0.19 -11.03
CA LEU A 165 -11.27 0.28 -12.31
C LEU A 165 -12.15 1.33 -13.05
N TYR A 166 -13.44 1.39 -12.74
CA TYR A 166 -14.40 2.32 -13.34
C TYR A 166 -14.48 3.66 -12.61
N ASP A 167 -14.18 3.67 -11.31
CA ASP A 167 -14.31 4.82 -10.43
C ASP A 167 -12.95 5.50 -10.18
N ILE A 168 -11.86 4.73 -10.30
CA ILE A 168 -10.49 5.19 -10.04
C ILE A 168 -9.78 5.62 -11.34
N HIS A 169 -8.83 6.56 -11.22
CA HIS A 169 -7.94 6.95 -12.31
C HIS A 169 -7.20 5.75 -12.90
N SER A 170 -7.28 5.61 -14.23
CA SER A 170 -6.66 4.53 -14.99
C SER A 170 -5.17 4.35 -14.69
N ALA A 171 -4.45 5.45 -14.44
CA ALA A 171 -3.03 5.43 -14.09
C ALA A 171 -2.73 4.60 -12.83
N HIS A 172 -3.57 4.66 -11.80
CA HIS A 172 -3.37 3.88 -10.57
C HIS A 172 -3.48 2.37 -10.84
N CYS A 173 -4.44 1.96 -11.68
CA CYS A 173 -4.59 0.57 -12.06
C CYS A 173 -3.36 0.06 -12.84
N ILE A 174 -2.83 0.88 -13.75
CA ILE A 174 -1.61 0.56 -14.51
C ILE A 174 -0.43 0.32 -13.56
N GLU A 175 -0.22 1.20 -12.58
CA GLU A 175 0.87 1.02 -11.60
C GLU A 175 0.67 -0.22 -10.72
N ILE A 176 -0.54 -0.48 -10.24
CA ILE A 176 -0.84 -1.69 -9.45
C ILE A 176 -0.53 -2.95 -10.27
N PHE A 177 -0.89 -2.95 -11.56
CA PHE A 177 -0.57 -4.07 -12.45
C PHE A 177 0.95 -4.27 -12.53
N TYR A 178 1.73 -3.22 -12.83
CA TYR A 178 3.18 -3.33 -12.92
C TYR A 178 3.83 -3.74 -11.60
N LEU A 179 3.35 -3.22 -10.47
CA LEU A 179 3.80 -3.62 -9.14
C LEU A 179 3.63 -5.13 -8.93
N PHE A 180 2.46 -5.69 -9.26
CA PHE A 180 2.21 -7.13 -9.15
C PHE A 180 3.10 -7.96 -10.09
N VAL A 181 3.29 -7.51 -11.33
CA VAL A 181 4.17 -8.19 -12.28
C VAL A 181 5.61 -8.22 -11.77
N HIS A 182 6.12 -7.07 -11.31
CA HIS A 182 7.45 -6.97 -10.74
C HIS A 182 7.60 -7.86 -9.50
N HIS A 183 6.61 -7.84 -8.60
CA HIS A 183 6.65 -8.66 -7.39
C HIS A 183 6.67 -10.17 -7.70
N LEU A 184 5.83 -10.64 -8.62
CA LEU A 184 5.86 -12.03 -9.07
C LEU A 184 7.20 -12.39 -9.71
N HIS A 185 7.72 -11.53 -10.59
CA HIS A 185 9.00 -11.74 -11.26
C HIS A 185 10.14 -11.91 -10.25
N GLU A 186 10.20 -11.06 -9.23
CA GLU A 186 11.21 -11.16 -8.17
C GLU A 186 11.06 -12.41 -7.31
N GLN A 187 9.83 -12.85 -7.01
CA GLN A 187 9.59 -14.11 -6.30
C GLN A 187 9.95 -15.36 -7.12
N TYR A 188 9.79 -15.33 -8.44
CA TYR A 188 10.16 -16.46 -9.31
C TYR A 188 11.67 -16.53 -9.60
N LYS A 189 12.41 -15.41 -9.51
CA LYS A 189 13.88 -15.44 -9.56
C LYS A 189 14.51 -16.22 -8.41
N CYS A 190 13.88 -16.20 -7.24
CA CYS A 190 14.33 -16.88 -6.04
C CYS A 190 13.16 -17.66 -5.42
N PRO A 191 12.85 -18.85 -5.96
CA PRO A 191 11.63 -19.58 -5.60
C PRO A 191 11.74 -20.18 -4.20
N HIS A 192 11.06 -19.57 -3.24
CA HIS A 192 10.79 -20.15 -1.92
C HIS A 192 9.39 -20.77 -1.86
N TYR A 193 9.23 -21.83 -1.08
CA TYR A 193 7.98 -22.60 -0.92
C TYR A 193 7.25 -22.31 0.40
N GLU A 194 7.44 -21.12 0.95
CA GLU A 194 6.71 -20.69 2.15
C GLU A 194 5.21 -20.50 1.84
N GLU A 195 4.34 -20.96 2.74
CA GLU A 195 2.88 -20.88 2.60
C GLU A 195 2.41 -19.45 2.30
N GLY A 196 3.01 -18.46 2.99
CA GLY A 196 2.72 -17.05 2.78
C GLY A 196 2.97 -16.58 1.34
N LEU A 197 4.11 -16.98 0.76
CA LEU A 197 4.49 -16.61 -0.61
C LEU A 197 3.62 -17.34 -1.63
N ILE A 198 3.35 -18.63 -1.42
CA ILE A 198 2.46 -19.41 -2.29
C ILE A 198 1.07 -18.76 -2.33
N LYS A 199 0.55 -18.35 -1.17
CA LYS A 199 -0.71 -17.63 -1.07
C LYS A 199 -0.68 -16.31 -1.85
N ILE A 200 0.38 -15.51 -1.69
CA ILE A 200 0.56 -14.24 -2.43
C ILE A 200 0.56 -14.48 -3.95
N ARG A 201 1.38 -15.43 -4.44
CA ARG A 201 1.42 -15.77 -5.88
C ARG A 201 0.06 -16.18 -6.40
N LYS A 202 -0.61 -17.07 -5.66
CA LYS A 202 -1.94 -17.57 -6.01
C LYS A 202 -2.94 -16.42 -6.12
N MET A 203 -2.99 -15.51 -5.13
CA MET A 203 -3.90 -14.37 -5.15
C MET A 203 -3.70 -13.47 -6.37
N ILE A 204 -2.44 -13.12 -6.68
CA ILE A 204 -2.13 -12.27 -7.83
C ILE A 204 -2.48 -12.97 -9.14
N LEU A 205 -2.15 -14.26 -9.28
CA LEU A 205 -2.45 -15.04 -10.48
C LEU A 205 -3.95 -15.23 -10.68
N GLU A 206 -4.70 -15.57 -9.62
CA GLU A 206 -6.17 -15.68 -9.67
C GLU A 206 -6.81 -14.35 -10.06
N PHE A 207 -6.25 -13.23 -9.61
CA PHE A 207 -6.68 -11.90 -10.03
C PHE A 207 -6.35 -11.62 -11.51
N PHE A 208 -5.14 -11.90 -11.98
CA PHE A 208 -4.79 -11.75 -13.40
C PHE A 208 -5.69 -12.61 -14.30
N LEU A 209 -6.06 -13.81 -13.85
CA LEU A 209 -7.00 -14.68 -14.54
C LEU A 209 -8.44 -14.14 -14.56
N GLN A 210 -8.77 -13.06 -13.84
CA GLN A 210 -10.05 -12.34 -13.95
C GLN A 210 -10.01 -11.22 -15.00
N ILE A 211 -8.81 -10.77 -15.41
CA ILE A 211 -8.66 -9.69 -16.38
C ILE A 211 -9.03 -10.20 -17.78
N ARG A 212 -9.83 -9.45 -18.52
CA ARG A 212 -10.30 -9.76 -19.87
C ARG A 212 -10.06 -8.57 -20.79
N ALA A 213 -9.96 -8.82 -22.09
CA ALA A 213 -9.96 -7.78 -23.11
C ALA A 213 -11.11 -8.03 -24.09
N ASN A 214 -11.78 -6.97 -24.54
CA ASN A 214 -12.75 -7.08 -25.64
C ASN A 214 -12.07 -6.92 -27.00
N LYS A 215 -12.85 -7.09 -28.08
CA LYS A 215 -12.38 -6.96 -29.48
C LYS A 215 -11.73 -5.62 -29.82
N HIS A 216 -11.96 -4.57 -29.01
CA HIS A 216 -11.37 -3.24 -29.20
C HIS A 216 -10.18 -3.00 -28.26
N GLY A 217 -9.72 -4.03 -27.55
CA GLY A 217 -8.60 -3.95 -26.62
C GLY A 217 -8.94 -3.35 -25.25
N HIS A 218 -10.19 -2.97 -24.97
CA HIS A 218 -10.55 -2.44 -23.65
C HIS A 218 -10.41 -3.52 -22.58
N ILE A 219 -9.77 -3.16 -21.47
CA ILE A 219 -9.56 -4.04 -20.34
C ILE A 219 -10.82 -4.07 -19.47
N GLY A 220 -11.19 -5.26 -19.03
CA GLY A 220 -12.30 -5.52 -18.14
C GLY A 220 -11.96 -6.53 -17.07
N ILE A 221 -12.80 -6.60 -16.04
CA ILE A 221 -12.63 -7.53 -14.91
C ILE A 221 -13.87 -8.40 -14.84
N LEU A 222 -13.67 -9.72 -14.80
CA LEU A 222 -14.71 -10.70 -14.59
C LEU A 222 -15.22 -10.63 -13.14
N SER A 223 -16.50 -10.31 -12.97
CA SER A 223 -17.21 -10.32 -11.70
C SER A 223 -18.57 -10.99 -11.89
N GLN A 224 -18.90 -11.99 -11.07
CA GLN A 224 -20.21 -12.67 -11.11
C GLN A 224 -20.63 -13.16 -12.52
N ASN A 225 -19.68 -13.69 -13.29
CA ASN A 225 -19.84 -14.14 -14.69
C ASN A 225 -20.09 -13.04 -15.73
N GLU A 226 -20.07 -11.77 -15.34
CA GLU A 226 -20.13 -10.64 -16.26
C GLU A 226 -18.77 -9.93 -16.31
N VAL A 227 -18.46 -9.36 -17.48
CA VAL A 227 -17.23 -8.59 -17.68
C VAL A 227 -17.64 -7.16 -17.95
N ASN A 228 -17.39 -6.31 -16.97
CA ASN A 228 -17.43 -4.87 -17.19
C ASN A 228 -16.12 -4.48 -17.89
N TYR A 229 -16.17 -3.54 -18.84
CA TYR A 229 -15.00 -3.11 -19.60
C TYR A 229 -14.76 -1.61 -19.40
N CYS A 230 -13.54 -1.24 -19.02
CA CYS A 230 -13.14 0.14 -18.84
C CYS A 230 -12.76 0.75 -20.18
N LEU A 231 -13.37 1.90 -20.50
CA LEU A 231 -13.12 2.60 -21.78
C LEU A 231 -11.76 3.30 -21.83
N PHE A 232 -11.15 3.53 -20.67
CA PHE A 232 -9.92 4.33 -20.53
C PHE A 232 -8.64 3.51 -20.51
N ILE A 233 -8.71 2.20 -20.23
CA ILE A 233 -7.55 1.30 -20.26
C ILE A 233 -7.66 0.36 -21.47
N LYS A 234 -6.65 0.41 -22.33
CA LYS A 234 -6.55 -0.44 -23.52
C LYS A 234 -5.28 -1.27 -23.49
N CYS A 235 -5.41 -2.55 -23.82
CA CYS A 235 -4.30 -3.35 -24.27
C CYS A 235 -4.06 -3.03 -25.75
N PRO A 236 -2.81 -2.77 -26.18
CA PRO A 236 -2.48 -2.67 -27.58
C PRO A 236 -2.81 -4.00 -28.26
N VAL A 237 -3.81 -3.99 -29.13
CA VAL A 237 -4.09 -5.14 -30.00
C VAL A 237 -3.06 -5.07 -31.11
N ARG A 238 -2.16 -6.05 -31.16
CA ARG A 238 -1.31 -6.24 -32.33
C ARG A 238 -2.24 -6.61 -33.48
N ASN A 239 -2.63 -5.62 -34.28
CA ASN A 239 -3.26 -5.91 -35.55
C ASN A 239 -2.24 -6.67 -36.37
N ASN A 240 -2.40 -7.99 -36.47
CA ASN A 240 -1.81 -8.77 -37.54
C ASN A 240 -2.54 -8.38 -38.84
N HIS A 241 -2.40 -7.12 -39.27
CA HIS A 241 -2.59 -6.77 -40.66
C HIS A 241 -1.39 -7.34 -41.40
N ILE A 242 -1.61 -8.51 -41.98
CA ILE A 242 -0.96 -8.85 -43.24
C ILE A 242 -1.37 -7.73 -44.21
N ASN A 243 -0.41 -6.86 -44.51
CA ASN A 243 -0.35 -5.88 -45.60
C ASN A 243 -1.46 -4.80 -45.67
N GLU A 244 -1.08 -3.53 -45.48
CA GLU A 244 -0.85 -2.58 -46.58
C GLU A 244 -0.45 -1.21 -45.98
N GLY A 245 0.48 -0.54 -46.65
CA GLY A 245 1.30 0.52 -46.08
C GLY A 245 0.56 1.82 -45.75
N THR A 246 1.03 2.50 -44.70
CA THR A 246 1.09 3.96 -44.61
C THR A 246 1.99 4.37 -43.42
N PRO A 247 2.69 5.53 -43.48
CA PRO A 247 3.84 5.84 -42.63
C PRO A 247 3.44 6.28 -41.22
N LEU A 248 4.30 5.91 -40.26
CA LEU A 248 4.22 6.31 -38.84
C LEU A 248 4.22 7.84 -38.66
N GLU A 249 3.15 8.38 -38.08
CA GLU A 249 3.22 9.66 -37.36
C GLU A 249 3.79 9.40 -35.97
N LYS A 250 4.91 10.08 -35.69
CA LYS A 250 5.57 10.11 -34.38
C LYS A 250 4.88 11.13 -33.48
N GLY A 251 4.52 10.71 -32.27
CA GLY A 251 4.42 11.62 -31.14
C GLY A 251 3.18 11.43 -30.27
N GLN A 252 3.25 10.48 -29.34
CA GLN A 252 2.60 10.57 -28.03
C GLN A 252 3.21 9.49 -27.10
N PRO A 253 3.45 9.78 -25.80
CA PRO A 253 3.94 8.78 -24.87
C PRO A 253 2.76 7.87 -24.50
N GLU A 254 2.61 6.77 -25.23
CA GLU A 254 1.64 5.73 -24.89
C GLU A 254 2.17 4.93 -23.69
N HIS A 255 1.54 5.10 -22.52
CA HIS A 255 1.64 4.14 -21.41
C HIS A 255 0.98 2.82 -21.83
N SER A 256 1.71 2.05 -22.63
CA SER A 256 1.27 0.81 -23.28
C SER A 256 1.47 -0.38 -22.33
N ILE A 257 0.39 -0.94 -21.81
CA ILE A 257 0.44 -2.21 -21.07
C ILE A 257 0.55 -3.35 -22.09
N THR A 258 1.73 -3.94 -22.22
CA THR A 258 1.90 -5.18 -23.01
C THR A 258 1.52 -6.40 -22.15
N CYS A 259 0.22 -6.75 -22.13
CA CYS A 259 -0.29 -7.97 -21.47
C CYS A 259 0.14 -9.30 -22.14
N ILE A 260 0.94 -9.27 -23.22
CA ILE A 260 1.19 -10.46 -24.05
C ILE A 260 2.44 -11.26 -23.61
N THR A 261 3.30 -10.71 -22.74
CA THR A 261 4.57 -11.40 -22.38
C THR A 261 4.49 -12.24 -21.10
N ILE A 262 3.43 -12.10 -20.28
CA ILE A 262 3.36 -12.80 -18.97
C ILE A 262 2.71 -14.19 -19.10
N ILE A 263 1.79 -14.37 -20.05
CA ILE A 263 1.13 -15.66 -20.27
C ILE A 263 2.05 -16.63 -21.06
N SER A 264 3.02 -16.12 -21.81
CA SER A 264 3.99 -16.94 -22.54
C SER A 264 5.18 -17.43 -21.71
N CYS A 265 5.37 -16.91 -20.48
CA CYS A 265 6.46 -17.32 -19.58
C CYS A 265 6.02 -18.15 -18.36
N THR A 266 4.73 -18.49 -18.23
CA THR A 266 4.20 -19.30 -17.10
C THR A 266 3.80 -20.73 -17.46
N CYS A 267 4.07 -21.16 -18.70
CA CYS A 267 3.98 -22.57 -19.11
C CYS A 267 5.23 -22.95 -19.89
N LEU A 268 6.32 -23.25 -19.18
CA LEU A 268 7.37 -24.20 -19.56
C LEU A 268 8.14 -24.63 -18.30
#